data_AF-A0AA96RI46-F1
#
_entry.id   AF-A0AA96RI46-F1
#
_cell.length_a   1.000
_cell.length_b   1.000
_cell.length_c   1.000
_cell.angle_alpha   90.00
_cell.angle_beta   90.00
_cell.angle_gamma   90.00
#
_symmetry.space_group_name_H-M   'P 1'
#
loop_
_entity.id
_entity.type
_entity.pdbx_description
1 polymer ?
#
loop_
_entity_poly.entity_id
_entity_poly.type
_entity_poly.pdbx_seq_one_letter_code
_entity_poly.pdbx_strand_id
1 'polypeptide(L)'
;MRKRFLKPIAVLTIGALLTLPAMASAQEPASANAGHAGPSKISNDFKDLAGVDAALKAKIDALLSKGVFDGVSDDTFGIDQNMTRAQFAKVLSLIYGVKVDSSVKSSTFSDVHADDAANGWALPYIEAAKKAGLIDGMTDTTFDPGDNLTMGQFATALVKGLGKKVDVSGNPWYSDAVKLAIETKVLPEGTDGSKLTTRTDLIVGAYGGQQAYEAAKPTPTPTPTPTPTSTATPTPTDPPVYTDPVPSSTPSPTPAPSETPVPSQTPAPIETPVPTVAAPSANPSGGIVLYETKVSLSSSTEGATIYYTMDGSTPTVNSSVYGPDTIIEIIEAKTIKAIAVKEGMADSAVMSESYTVYLVVTPPSPLPVVPPTVSNAVYELGGILKVTFNLPVDEASAENVENYQLFNMFIGPMGTGFNPSTATLVSPTEVVLDISNWYIPPFLGQSFIQISITGVKGESGQETPFGNGSISCQIILSETLYN
;
A
#
# COMPACT_ATOMS: atom_id res chain seq x y z
N MET A 1 -35.18 -50.91 25.45
CA MET A 1 -35.14 -51.02 26.93
C MET A 1 -33.86 -51.73 27.36
N ARG A 2 -32.96 -51.03 28.05
CA ARG A 2 -31.96 -51.51 29.03
C ARG A 2 -31.26 -50.24 29.56
N LYS A 3 -31.92 -49.51 30.46
CA LYS A 3 -31.74 -49.47 31.93
C LYS A 3 -30.33 -49.01 32.37
N ARG A 4 -30.32 -47.75 32.83
CA ARG A 4 -29.36 -47.03 33.69
C ARG A 4 -28.62 -47.91 34.71
N PHE A 5 -27.36 -47.59 34.95
CA PHE A 5 -26.82 -47.50 36.31
C PHE A 5 -26.03 -46.20 36.47
N LEU A 6 -26.36 -45.50 37.55
CA LEU A 6 -25.81 -44.23 38.01
C LEU A 6 -25.31 -44.47 39.44
N LYS A 7 -24.27 -43.71 39.86
CA LYS A 7 -23.87 -43.29 41.23
C LYS A 7 -22.52 -43.87 41.76
N PRO A 8 -21.86 -43.24 42.77
CA PRO A 8 -21.47 -41.80 42.90
C PRO A 8 -20.16 -41.56 43.74
N ILE A 9 -19.80 -40.28 44.00
CA ILE A 9 -18.98 -39.71 45.13
C ILE A 9 -17.45 -40.00 45.10
N ALA A 10 -16.54 -39.02 45.08
CA ALA A 10 -16.18 -38.23 46.26
C ALA A 10 -15.55 -36.85 45.96
N VAL A 11 -16.00 -35.90 46.78
CA VAL A 11 -15.50 -34.55 47.01
C VAL A 11 -14.19 -34.63 47.81
N LEU A 12 -13.16 -33.89 47.41
CA LEU A 12 -12.12 -33.41 48.33
C LEU A 12 -11.80 -31.94 47.99
N THR A 13 -12.29 -31.06 48.85
CA THR A 13 -11.95 -29.64 48.95
C THR A 13 -10.76 -29.42 49.90
N ILE A 14 -10.19 -28.21 49.82
CA ILE A 14 -9.07 -27.58 50.56
C ILE A 14 -7.78 -27.64 49.74
N GLY A 15 -7.17 -26.57 49.25
CA GLY A 15 -7.33 -25.15 49.53
C GLY A 15 -5.94 -24.52 49.59
N ALA A 16 -5.57 -23.69 48.63
CA ALA A 16 -4.47 -22.73 48.77
C ALA A 16 -4.67 -21.61 47.74
N LEU A 17 -5.25 -20.53 48.26
CA LEU A 17 -5.46 -19.24 47.64
C LEU A 17 -4.11 -18.56 47.39
N LEU A 18 -3.74 -18.37 46.13
CA LEU A 18 -2.74 -17.40 45.68
C LEU A 18 -3.32 -16.70 44.47
N THR A 19 -4.22 -15.76 44.75
CA THR A 19 -4.76 -14.80 43.78
C THR A 19 -3.65 -13.83 43.41
N LEU A 20 -3.04 -14.03 42.25
CA LEU A 20 -2.42 -12.95 41.49
C LEU A 20 -3.56 -12.24 40.74
N PRO A 21 -3.74 -10.93 40.88
CA PRO A 21 -4.67 -10.22 40.02
C PRO A 21 -4.07 -10.20 38.62
N ALA A 22 -4.67 -10.95 37.69
CA ALA A 22 -4.58 -10.58 36.28
C ALA A 22 -5.26 -9.21 36.16
N MET A 23 -4.45 -8.16 36.10
CA MET A 23 -4.87 -6.81 35.74
C MET A 23 -5.31 -6.83 34.27
N ALA A 24 -6.50 -7.39 34.02
CA ALA A 24 -7.29 -7.01 32.87
C ALA A 24 -7.75 -5.57 33.16
N SER A 25 -6.96 -4.60 32.71
CA SER A 25 -7.40 -3.22 32.69
C SER A 25 -8.62 -3.16 31.78
N ALA A 26 -9.79 -3.02 32.38
CA ALA A 26 -11.01 -2.66 31.68
C ALA A 26 -10.75 -1.29 31.03
N GLN A 27 -10.51 -1.30 29.74
CA GLN A 27 -10.33 -0.09 28.95
C GLN A 27 -11.71 0.46 28.61
N GLU A 28 -11.99 1.70 29.01
CA GLU A 28 -13.19 2.43 28.62
C GLU A 28 -13.30 2.49 27.09
N PRO A 29 -14.51 2.30 26.52
CA PRO A 29 -14.68 2.28 25.08
C PRO A 29 -14.50 3.69 24.50
N ALA A 30 -13.55 3.84 23.59
CA ALA A 30 -13.52 4.96 22.67
C ALA A 30 -14.84 4.97 21.88
N SER A 31 -15.66 5.98 22.15
CA SER A 31 -17.01 6.17 21.64
C SER A 31 -17.08 6.09 20.11
N ALA A 32 -18.02 5.29 19.60
CA ALA A 32 -18.50 5.41 18.24
C ALA A 32 -19.24 6.75 18.07
N ASN A 33 -18.80 7.59 17.12
CA ASN A 33 -19.59 8.21 16.04
C ASN A 33 -18.94 9.51 15.52
N ALA A 34 -19.06 9.73 14.21
CA ALA A 34 -19.04 11.00 13.49
C ALA A 34 -18.05 12.11 13.92
N GLY A 35 -17.07 12.40 13.04
CA GLY A 35 -16.42 13.70 12.92
C GLY A 35 -15.86 14.29 14.22
N HIS A 36 -14.64 13.91 14.62
CA HIS A 36 -13.91 14.65 15.64
C HIS A 36 -13.02 15.72 14.99
N ALA A 37 -13.57 16.93 14.95
CA ALA A 37 -12.86 18.19 14.75
C ALA A 37 -12.06 18.57 16.03
N GLY A 38 -11.10 17.72 16.41
CA GLY A 38 -9.97 18.09 17.27
C GLY A 38 -8.69 18.15 16.44
N PRO A 39 -7.61 18.80 16.90
CA PRO A 39 -6.33 18.69 16.21
C PRO A 39 -5.96 17.21 16.13
N SER A 40 -5.76 16.70 14.92
CA SER A 40 -5.32 15.32 14.71
C SER A 40 -4.01 15.14 15.46
N LYS A 41 -3.97 14.22 16.44
CA LYS A 41 -2.74 13.90 17.16
C LYS A 41 -1.68 13.42 16.17
N ILE A 42 -0.43 13.75 16.46
CA ILE A 42 0.75 13.28 15.75
C ILE A 42 1.63 12.44 16.69
N SER A 43 2.62 11.78 16.14
CA SER A 43 3.55 10.88 16.83
C SER A 43 4.25 11.56 18.01
N ASN A 44 4.52 12.86 17.91
CA ASN A 44 5.13 13.66 18.99
C ASN A 44 4.22 13.87 20.21
N ASP A 45 2.91 13.64 20.08
CA ASP A 45 1.97 13.75 21.21
C ASP A 45 2.02 12.51 22.13
N PHE A 46 2.74 11.45 21.72
CA PHE A 46 2.81 10.19 22.44
C PHE A 46 4.20 9.97 23.05
N LYS A 47 4.25 9.77 24.36
CA LYS A 47 5.50 9.64 25.13
C LYS A 47 6.28 8.39 24.76
N ASP A 48 5.59 7.28 24.52
CA ASP A 48 6.18 6.00 24.14
C ASP A 48 6.73 5.99 22.71
N LEU A 49 6.48 7.04 21.92
CA LEU A 49 7.06 7.20 20.59
C LEU A 49 8.35 8.05 20.59
N ALA A 50 8.77 8.63 21.71
CA ALA A 50 9.92 9.54 21.75
C ALA A 50 11.20 8.93 21.13
N GLY A 51 11.49 7.66 21.42
CA GLY A 51 12.67 6.94 20.92
C GLY A 51 12.52 6.25 19.56
N VAL A 52 11.36 6.38 18.91
CA VAL A 52 11.07 5.74 17.61
C VAL A 52 11.74 6.52 16.47
N ASP A 53 12.24 5.81 15.47
CA ASP A 53 12.90 6.41 14.32
C ASP A 53 11.94 7.26 13.47
N ALA A 54 12.50 8.21 12.71
CA ALA A 54 11.72 9.16 11.91
C ALA A 54 10.88 8.48 10.82
N ALA A 55 11.34 7.37 10.23
CA ALA A 55 10.62 6.69 9.17
C ALA A 55 9.38 5.97 9.71
N LEU A 56 9.47 5.35 10.89
CA LEU A 56 8.31 4.76 11.55
C LEU A 56 7.35 5.83 12.08
N LYS A 57 7.85 6.95 12.62
CA LYS A 57 7.02 8.11 12.99
C LYS A 57 6.21 8.68 11.82
N ALA A 58 6.84 8.83 10.64
CA ALA A 58 6.14 9.29 9.45
C ALA A 58 4.98 8.35 9.04
N LYS A 59 5.17 7.02 9.15
CA LYS A 59 4.09 6.05 8.92
C LYS A 59 2.97 6.18 9.93
N ILE A 60 3.31 6.40 11.20
CA ILE A 60 2.33 6.63 12.28
C ILE A 60 1.51 7.88 11.97
N ASP A 61 2.16 8.99 11.64
CA ASP A 61 1.49 10.27 11.36
C ASP A 61 0.58 10.18 10.12
N ALA A 62 1.03 9.48 9.08
CA ALA A 62 0.23 9.23 7.88
C ALA A 62 -1.03 8.40 8.16
N LEU A 63 -1.00 7.51 9.15
CA LEU A 63 -2.13 6.67 9.51
C LEU A 63 -3.04 7.32 10.57
N LEU A 64 -2.47 8.11 11.49
CA LEU A 64 -3.21 8.95 12.44
C LEU A 64 -4.06 10.00 11.71
N SER A 65 -3.48 10.71 10.74
CA SER A 65 -4.19 11.71 9.93
C SER A 65 -5.36 11.14 9.12
N LYS A 66 -5.33 9.84 8.82
CA LYS A 66 -6.40 9.11 8.14
C LYS A 66 -7.40 8.46 9.11
N GLY A 67 -7.20 8.59 10.41
CA GLY A 67 -8.03 7.97 11.45
C GLY A 67 -7.94 6.43 11.47
N VAL A 68 -6.88 5.86 10.88
CA VAL A 68 -6.69 4.39 10.83
C VAL A 68 -6.25 3.88 12.20
N PHE A 69 -5.38 4.63 12.88
CA PHE A 69 -4.92 4.36 14.23
C PHE A 69 -5.29 5.52 15.14
N ASP A 70 -5.40 5.20 16.43
CA ASP A 70 -5.60 6.14 17.54
C ASP A 70 -4.57 5.84 18.65
N GLY A 71 -4.45 6.68 19.68
CA GLY A 71 -3.71 6.31 20.90
C GLY A 71 -4.46 5.24 21.72
N VAL A 72 -3.75 4.49 22.56
CA VAL A 72 -4.40 3.65 23.60
C VAL A 72 -4.79 4.49 24.81
N SER A 73 -4.13 5.64 25.01
CA SER A 73 -4.52 6.69 25.94
C SER A 73 -4.22 8.06 25.32
N ASP A 74 -4.39 9.13 26.12
CA ASP A 74 -4.13 10.48 25.65
C ASP A 74 -2.66 10.76 25.28
N ASP A 75 -1.72 10.09 25.93
CA ASP A 75 -0.28 10.32 25.80
C ASP A 75 0.51 9.03 25.50
N THR A 76 -0.18 7.91 25.29
CA THR A 76 0.43 6.61 25.01
C THR A 76 -0.17 6.01 23.75
N PHE A 77 0.68 5.64 22.80
CA PHE A 77 0.28 5.06 21.54
C PHE A 77 0.15 3.52 21.59
N GLY A 78 0.97 2.86 22.43
CA GLY A 78 0.97 1.41 22.62
C GLY A 78 1.76 0.66 21.54
N ILE A 79 2.88 1.22 21.07
CA ILE A 79 3.60 0.76 19.87
C ILE A 79 4.06 -0.73 19.89
N ASP A 80 4.38 -1.25 21.07
CA ASP A 80 4.82 -2.64 21.25
C ASP A 80 3.70 -3.60 21.69
N GLN A 81 2.48 -3.08 21.89
CA GLN A 81 1.36 -3.91 22.33
C GLN A 81 0.89 -4.83 21.20
N ASN A 82 0.49 -6.06 21.56
CA ASN A 82 -0.22 -6.93 20.64
C ASN A 82 -1.60 -6.35 20.31
N MET A 83 -2.03 -6.62 19.09
CA MET A 83 -3.27 -6.08 18.56
C MET A 83 -4.33 -7.18 18.43
N THR A 84 -5.56 -6.80 18.79
CA THR A 84 -6.73 -7.69 18.71
C THR A 84 -7.24 -7.82 17.29
N ARG A 85 -7.92 -8.93 16.99
CA ARG A 85 -8.59 -9.16 15.71
C ARG A 85 -9.67 -8.10 15.41
N ALA A 86 -10.33 -7.56 16.45
CA ALA A 86 -11.25 -6.43 16.33
C ALA A 86 -10.58 -5.15 15.79
N GLN A 87 -9.44 -4.76 16.39
CA GLN A 87 -8.69 -3.59 15.94
C GLN A 87 -8.16 -3.76 14.52
N PHE A 88 -7.70 -4.96 14.20
CA PHE A 88 -7.26 -5.31 12.86
C PHE A 88 -8.36 -5.16 11.80
N ALA A 89 -9.60 -5.59 12.07
CA ALA A 89 -10.71 -5.43 11.13
C ALA A 89 -11.02 -3.95 10.82
N LYS A 90 -10.92 -3.06 11.82
CA LYS A 90 -11.02 -1.60 11.61
C LYS A 90 -9.91 -1.11 10.70
N VAL A 91 -8.65 -1.45 10.99
CA VAL A 91 -7.49 -1.02 10.20
C VAL A 91 -7.65 -1.41 8.73
N LEU A 92 -7.96 -2.68 8.44
CA LEU A 92 -8.17 -3.15 7.06
C LEU A 92 -9.28 -2.40 6.34
N SER A 93 -10.42 -2.24 7.01
CA SER A 93 -11.58 -1.54 6.43
C SER A 93 -11.20 -0.12 6.01
N LEU A 94 -10.42 0.58 6.83
CA LEU A 94 -10.04 1.96 6.58
C LEU A 94 -8.94 2.08 5.52
N ILE A 95 -7.88 1.25 5.55
CA ILE A 95 -6.78 1.36 4.58
C ILE A 95 -7.21 1.01 3.15
N TYR A 96 -8.17 0.09 2.99
CA TYR A 96 -8.72 -0.29 1.67
C TYR A 96 -9.98 0.49 1.30
N GLY A 97 -10.40 1.47 2.12
CA GLY A 97 -11.56 2.31 1.84
C GLY A 97 -12.88 1.55 1.76
N VAL A 98 -13.01 0.44 2.51
CA VAL A 98 -14.24 -0.35 2.58
C VAL A 98 -15.35 0.51 3.17
N LYS A 99 -16.52 0.50 2.52
CA LYS A 99 -17.69 1.20 3.03
C LYS A 99 -18.22 0.49 4.29
N VAL A 100 -18.06 1.13 5.44
CA VAL A 100 -18.55 0.66 6.73
C VAL A 100 -19.95 1.22 7.00
N ASP A 101 -20.90 0.34 7.27
CA ASP A 101 -22.25 0.72 7.69
C ASP A 101 -22.35 0.65 9.22
N SER A 102 -22.31 1.80 9.88
CA SER A 102 -22.39 1.92 11.34
C SER A 102 -23.77 1.59 11.93
N SER A 103 -24.78 1.42 11.09
CA SER A 103 -26.13 1.06 11.52
C SER A 103 -26.29 -0.44 11.82
N VAL A 104 -25.34 -1.28 11.40
CA VAL A 104 -25.36 -2.73 11.65
C VAL A 104 -25.27 -3.01 13.16
N LYS A 105 -26.23 -3.79 13.68
CA LYS A 105 -26.32 -4.18 15.11
C LYS A 105 -26.22 -5.68 15.36
N SER A 106 -26.21 -6.49 14.31
CA SER A 106 -26.12 -7.95 14.40
C SER A 106 -25.02 -8.47 13.48
N SER A 107 -24.25 -9.43 13.97
CA SER A 107 -23.15 -10.06 13.25
C SER A 107 -23.56 -11.38 12.61
N THR A 108 -22.84 -11.79 11.57
CA THR A 108 -22.87 -13.15 11.02
C THR A 108 -22.04 -14.13 11.84
N PHE A 109 -21.17 -13.63 12.71
CA PHE A 109 -20.42 -14.43 13.69
C PHE A 109 -21.16 -14.44 15.03
N SER A 110 -21.24 -15.62 15.65
CA SER A 110 -22.01 -15.84 16.87
C SER A 110 -21.42 -15.22 18.13
N ASP A 111 -20.14 -14.81 18.08
CA ASP A 111 -19.34 -14.27 19.19
C ASP A 111 -19.04 -12.77 19.04
N VAL A 112 -19.63 -12.12 18.03
CA VAL A 112 -19.49 -10.68 17.80
C VAL A 112 -20.83 -10.00 18.08
N HIS A 113 -20.88 -9.23 19.16
CA HIS A 113 -22.13 -8.62 19.64
C HIS A 113 -21.99 -7.11 19.84
N ALA A 114 -23.02 -6.35 19.47
CA ALA A 114 -23.00 -4.89 19.57
C ALA A 114 -22.98 -4.38 21.02
N ASP A 115 -23.43 -5.20 21.97
CA ASP A 115 -23.47 -4.92 23.41
C ASP A 115 -22.21 -5.40 24.17
N ASP A 116 -21.23 -5.97 23.47
CA ASP A 116 -19.90 -6.22 24.04
C ASP A 116 -19.19 -4.88 24.32
N ALA A 117 -18.92 -4.60 25.59
CA ALA A 117 -18.26 -3.37 26.01
C ALA A 117 -16.82 -3.21 25.48
N ALA A 118 -16.10 -4.31 25.29
CA ALA A 118 -14.72 -4.31 24.83
C ALA A 118 -14.62 -4.29 23.30
N ASN A 119 -15.48 -5.04 22.60
CA ASN A 119 -15.33 -5.30 21.17
C ASN A 119 -16.55 -4.96 20.31
N GLY A 120 -17.69 -4.58 20.89
CA GLY A 120 -18.94 -4.36 20.14
C GLY A 120 -18.86 -3.21 19.14
N TRP A 121 -17.97 -2.25 19.38
CA TRP A 121 -17.65 -1.17 18.45
C TRP A 121 -17.07 -1.67 17.11
N ALA A 122 -16.43 -2.85 17.09
CA ALA A 122 -15.77 -3.40 15.92
C ALA A 122 -16.73 -4.14 14.98
N LEU A 123 -17.93 -4.50 15.44
CA LEU A 123 -18.93 -5.23 14.68
C LEU A 123 -19.15 -4.70 13.25
N PRO A 124 -19.43 -3.41 13.02
CA PRO A 124 -19.65 -2.92 11.66
C PRO A 124 -18.40 -3.04 10.76
N TYR A 125 -17.20 -2.97 11.33
CA TYR A 125 -15.94 -3.13 10.59
C TYR A 125 -15.67 -4.60 10.25
N ILE A 126 -15.93 -5.51 11.19
CA ILE A 126 -15.79 -6.97 10.99
C ILE A 126 -16.71 -7.42 9.85
N GLU A 127 -17.97 -7.01 9.88
CA GLU A 127 -18.95 -7.36 8.85
C GLU A 127 -18.62 -6.73 7.48
N ALA A 128 -18.17 -5.47 7.47
CA ALA A 128 -17.76 -4.81 6.24
C ALA A 128 -16.53 -5.48 5.61
N ALA A 129 -15.50 -5.79 6.41
CA ALA A 129 -14.29 -6.47 5.94
C ALA A 129 -14.57 -7.89 5.46
N LYS A 130 -15.43 -8.65 6.16
CA LYS A 130 -15.89 -9.98 5.71
C LYS A 130 -16.62 -9.90 4.37
N LYS A 131 -17.57 -8.96 4.26
CA LYS A 131 -18.34 -8.74 3.02
C LYS A 131 -17.44 -8.33 1.85
N ALA A 132 -16.37 -7.60 2.12
CA ALA A 132 -15.35 -7.23 1.13
C ALA A 132 -14.37 -8.39 0.81
N GLY A 133 -14.50 -9.55 1.46
CA GLY A 133 -13.61 -10.70 1.26
C GLY A 133 -12.21 -10.51 1.82
N LEU A 134 -12.00 -9.55 2.73
CA LEU A 134 -10.69 -9.25 3.31
C LEU A 134 -10.33 -10.19 4.45
N ILE A 135 -11.33 -10.58 5.24
CA ILE A 135 -11.17 -11.42 6.43
C ILE A 135 -12.19 -12.56 6.44
N ASP A 136 -11.82 -13.64 7.11
CA ASP A 136 -12.67 -14.76 7.45
C ASP A 136 -12.72 -14.95 8.98
N GLY A 137 -13.65 -15.78 9.45
CA GLY A 137 -13.68 -16.20 10.84
C GLY A 137 -12.52 -17.12 11.21
N MET A 138 -12.33 -17.34 12.51
CA MET A 138 -11.49 -18.44 13.00
C MET A 138 -12.16 -19.78 12.72
N THR A 139 -13.50 -19.78 12.71
CA THR A 139 -14.35 -20.86 12.21
C THR A 139 -15.45 -20.27 11.32
N ASP A 140 -16.31 -21.11 10.76
CA ASP A 140 -17.48 -20.65 10.00
C ASP A 140 -18.41 -19.74 10.80
N THR A 141 -18.42 -19.89 12.14
CA THR A 141 -19.35 -19.18 13.03
C THR A 141 -18.68 -18.25 14.03
N THR A 142 -17.37 -18.34 14.25
CA THR A 142 -16.65 -17.52 15.26
C THR A 142 -15.57 -16.64 14.65
N PHE A 143 -15.43 -15.42 15.17
CA PHE A 143 -14.40 -14.48 14.74
C PHE A 143 -13.28 -14.27 15.77
N ASP A 144 -13.56 -14.46 17.05
CA ASP A 144 -12.69 -14.24 18.20
C ASP A 144 -12.13 -12.79 18.26
N PRO A 145 -13.00 -11.78 18.44
CA PRO A 145 -12.60 -10.37 18.28
C PRO A 145 -11.55 -9.89 19.29
N GLY A 146 -11.53 -10.45 20.50
CA GLY A 146 -10.59 -10.10 21.56
C GLY A 146 -9.24 -10.83 21.48
N ASP A 147 -9.11 -11.84 20.62
CA ASP A 147 -7.87 -12.61 20.50
C ASP A 147 -6.80 -11.85 19.72
N ASN A 148 -5.53 -12.18 20.01
CA ASN A 148 -4.39 -11.61 19.31
C ASN A 148 -4.29 -12.15 17.88
N LEU A 149 -3.89 -11.27 16.97
CA LEU A 149 -3.65 -11.60 15.56
C LEU A 149 -2.25 -12.21 15.34
N THR A 150 -2.13 -13.19 14.46
CA THR A 150 -0.81 -13.64 13.94
C THR A 150 -0.43 -12.90 12.66
N MET A 151 0.87 -12.80 12.41
CA MET A 151 1.39 -12.16 11.19
C MET A 151 0.94 -12.87 9.91
N GLY A 152 0.74 -14.18 9.94
CA GLY A 152 0.18 -14.94 8.82
C GLY A 152 -1.28 -14.57 8.52
N GLN A 153 -2.09 -14.35 9.55
CA GLN A 153 -3.46 -13.84 9.40
C GLN A 153 -3.44 -12.41 8.84
N PHE A 154 -2.51 -11.59 9.32
CA PHE A 154 -2.36 -10.21 8.85
C PHE A 154 -1.96 -10.17 7.36
N ALA A 155 -0.92 -10.91 6.99
CA ALA A 155 -0.44 -11.02 5.62
C ALA A 155 -1.55 -11.48 4.66
N THR A 156 -2.33 -12.49 5.07
CA THR A 156 -3.44 -13.01 4.26
C THR A 156 -4.43 -11.93 3.90
N ALA A 157 -4.85 -11.13 4.89
CA ALA A 157 -5.86 -10.11 4.63
C ALA A 157 -5.32 -8.91 3.83
N LEU A 158 -4.06 -8.52 4.05
CA LEU A 158 -3.42 -7.48 3.25
C LEU A 158 -3.34 -7.90 1.77
N VAL A 159 -2.93 -9.13 1.50
CA VAL A 159 -2.85 -9.65 0.13
C VAL A 159 -4.24 -9.75 -0.51
N LYS A 160 -5.25 -10.23 0.23
CA LYS A 160 -6.65 -10.21 -0.22
C LYS A 160 -7.14 -8.79 -0.52
N GLY A 161 -6.75 -7.79 0.26
CA GLY A 161 -7.07 -6.38 0.01
C GLY A 161 -6.47 -5.81 -1.26
N LEU A 162 -5.38 -6.39 -1.76
CA LEU A 162 -4.85 -6.10 -3.11
C LEU A 162 -5.60 -6.82 -4.23
N GLY A 163 -6.71 -7.52 -3.93
CA GLY A 163 -7.46 -8.32 -4.88
C GLY A 163 -6.76 -9.61 -5.32
N LYS A 164 -5.69 -10.01 -4.62
CA LYS A 164 -4.95 -11.24 -4.93
C LYS A 164 -5.60 -12.44 -4.28
N LYS A 165 -5.57 -13.58 -4.98
CA LYS A 165 -5.94 -14.88 -4.41
C LYS A 165 -4.80 -15.39 -3.55
N VAL A 166 -5.15 -15.96 -2.40
CA VAL A 166 -4.22 -16.59 -1.47
C VAL A 166 -4.56 -18.07 -1.39
N ASP A 167 -3.57 -18.93 -1.58
CA ASP A 167 -3.71 -20.36 -1.36
C ASP A 167 -3.50 -20.70 0.12
N VAL A 168 -4.55 -21.20 0.77
CA VAL A 168 -4.54 -21.58 2.20
C VAL A 168 -4.37 -23.09 2.41
N SER A 169 -4.14 -23.87 1.35
CA SER A 169 -3.95 -25.32 1.45
C SER A 169 -2.54 -25.74 1.88
N GLY A 170 -1.60 -24.78 1.94
CA GLY A 170 -0.21 -25.03 2.33
C GLY A 170 -0.01 -25.37 3.81
N ASN A 171 1.23 -25.74 4.17
CA ASN A 171 1.63 -25.94 5.57
C ASN A 171 2.95 -25.18 5.86
N PRO A 172 2.93 -24.13 6.71
CA PRO A 172 1.74 -23.56 7.36
C PRO A 172 0.79 -22.92 6.33
N TRP A 173 -0.51 -22.87 6.67
CA TRP A 173 -1.59 -22.42 5.77
C TRP A 173 -1.41 -20.99 5.24
N TYR A 174 -0.68 -20.15 5.97
CA TYR A 174 -0.41 -18.75 5.61
C TYR A 174 0.85 -18.57 4.76
N SER A 175 1.54 -19.65 4.36
CA SER A 175 2.84 -19.56 3.69
C SER A 175 2.79 -18.78 2.36
N ASP A 176 1.76 -19.02 1.54
CA ASP A 176 1.53 -18.28 0.29
C ASP A 176 1.25 -16.80 0.55
N ALA A 177 0.43 -16.48 1.56
CA ALA A 177 0.14 -15.11 1.94
C ALA A 177 1.39 -14.32 2.33
N VAL A 178 2.26 -14.91 3.17
CA VAL A 178 3.49 -14.25 3.60
C VAL A 178 4.41 -14.01 2.40
N LYS A 179 4.56 -15.00 1.53
CA LYS A 179 5.33 -14.86 0.28
C LYS A 179 4.80 -13.71 -0.57
N LEU A 180 3.50 -13.70 -0.87
CA LEU A 180 2.87 -12.65 -1.67
C LEU A 180 2.98 -11.27 -1.02
N ALA A 181 2.85 -11.18 0.30
CA ALA A 181 2.99 -9.92 1.02
C ALA A 181 4.41 -9.33 0.93
N ILE A 182 5.44 -10.18 0.92
CA ILE A 182 6.83 -9.77 0.70
C ILE A 182 7.05 -9.36 -0.77
N GLU A 183 6.59 -10.17 -1.72
CA GLU A 183 6.72 -9.88 -3.16
C GLU A 183 6.04 -8.57 -3.57
N THR A 184 4.91 -8.26 -2.94
CA THR A 184 4.16 -7.02 -3.15
C THR A 184 4.67 -5.85 -2.32
N LYS A 185 5.74 -6.06 -1.52
CA LYS A 185 6.36 -5.06 -0.63
C LYS A 185 5.41 -4.48 0.41
N VAL A 186 4.37 -5.23 0.75
CA VAL A 186 3.44 -4.88 1.82
C VAL A 186 4.02 -5.22 3.19
N LEU A 187 4.79 -6.30 3.28
CA LEU A 187 5.52 -6.72 4.47
C LEU A 187 7.03 -6.82 4.18
N PRO A 188 7.90 -6.63 5.19
CA PRO A 188 9.34 -6.69 5.01
C PRO A 188 9.82 -8.13 4.75
N GLU A 189 10.99 -8.26 4.13
CA GLU A 189 11.67 -9.55 3.98
C GLU A 189 11.92 -10.21 5.35
N GLY A 190 11.91 -11.55 5.37
CA GLY A 190 12.12 -12.32 6.61
C GLY A 190 10.94 -12.29 7.59
N THR A 191 9.76 -11.80 7.17
CA THR A 191 8.54 -11.80 7.99
C THR A 191 8.20 -13.22 8.47
N ASP A 192 8.11 -13.39 9.80
CA ASP A 192 7.67 -14.63 10.44
C ASP A 192 6.14 -14.62 10.61
N GLY A 193 5.45 -15.44 9.82
CA GLY A 193 3.99 -15.58 9.86
C GLY A 193 3.43 -16.20 11.15
N SER A 194 4.25 -16.89 11.95
CA SER A 194 3.80 -17.52 13.20
C SER A 194 3.74 -16.54 14.38
N LYS A 195 4.49 -15.44 14.29
CA LYS A 195 4.59 -14.43 15.34
C LYS A 195 3.26 -13.72 15.56
N LEU A 196 2.94 -13.43 16.83
CA LEU A 196 1.88 -12.48 17.16
C LEU A 196 2.23 -11.07 16.67
N THR A 197 1.25 -10.39 16.12
CA THR A 197 1.44 -9.08 15.51
C THR A 197 1.36 -7.98 16.56
N THR A 198 2.41 -7.15 16.65
CA THR A 198 2.40 -5.95 17.47
C THR A 198 1.73 -4.79 16.74
N ARG A 199 1.48 -3.69 17.45
CA ARG A 199 0.98 -2.45 16.85
C ARG A 199 1.95 -1.89 15.81
N THR A 200 3.26 -1.95 16.07
CA THR A 200 4.32 -1.64 15.08
C THR A 200 4.15 -2.44 13.80
N ASP A 201 4.01 -3.76 13.92
CA ASP A 201 3.86 -4.64 12.77
C ASP A 201 2.61 -4.24 11.95
N LEU A 202 1.51 -3.95 12.66
CA LEU A 202 0.25 -3.47 12.07
C LEU A 202 0.44 -2.16 11.30
N ILE A 203 1.21 -1.21 11.83
CA ILE A 203 1.50 0.07 11.17
C ILE A 203 2.32 -0.13 9.91
N VAL A 204 3.38 -0.93 10.00
CA VAL A 204 4.26 -1.22 8.85
C VAL A 204 3.46 -1.90 7.74
N GLY A 205 2.68 -2.92 8.07
CA GLY A 205 1.87 -3.64 7.08
C GLY A 205 0.68 -2.83 6.57
N ALA A 206 0.02 -2.04 7.40
CA ALA A 206 -1.10 -1.17 6.97
C ALA A 206 -0.61 -0.08 6.02
N TYR A 207 0.52 0.56 6.35
CA TYR A 207 1.14 1.55 5.46
C TYR A 207 1.58 0.91 4.15
N GLY A 208 2.29 -0.22 4.19
CA GLY A 208 2.70 -0.95 3.00
C GLY A 208 1.52 -1.40 2.12
N GLY A 209 0.47 -1.94 2.76
CA GLY A 209 -0.76 -2.39 2.11
C GLY A 209 -1.50 -1.24 1.44
N GLN A 210 -1.60 -0.09 2.11
CA GLN A 210 -2.19 1.11 1.52
C GLN A 210 -1.37 1.62 0.33
N GLN A 211 -0.05 1.71 0.45
CA GLN A 211 0.81 2.14 -0.66
C GLN A 211 0.68 1.21 -1.87
N ALA A 212 0.66 -0.11 -1.64
CA ALA A 212 0.46 -1.09 -2.70
C ALA A 212 -0.95 -1.00 -3.31
N TYR A 213 -1.97 -0.75 -2.50
CA TYR A 213 -3.35 -0.59 -2.98
C TYR A 213 -3.53 0.65 -3.85
N GLU A 214 -3.02 1.80 -3.39
CA GLU A 214 -3.08 3.04 -4.17
C GLU A 214 -2.27 2.91 -5.47
N ALA A 215 -1.12 2.23 -5.44
CA ALA A 215 -0.34 1.93 -6.64
C ALA A 215 -1.07 0.97 -7.62
N ALA A 216 -1.96 0.11 -7.12
CA ALA A 216 -2.71 -0.84 -7.93
C ALA A 216 -4.00 -0.26 -8.54
N LYS A 217 -4.48 0.89 -8.06
CA LYS A 217 -5.64 1.55 -8.66
C LYS A 217 -5.28 2.00 -10.09
N PRO A 218 -6.17 1.78 -11.08
CA PRO A 218 -5.97 2.31 -12.41
C PRO A 218 -5.88 3.83 -12.31
N THR A 219 -4.72 4.39 -12.70
CA THR A 219 -4.56 5.83 -12.81
C THR A 219 -5.67 6.33 -13.74
N PRO A 220 -6.53 7.28 -13.34
CA PRO A 220 -7.43 7.89 -14.30
C PRO A 220 -6.57 8.39 -15.46
N THR A 221 -6.87 7.94 -16.68
CA THR A 221 -6.26 8.53 -17.87
C THR A 221 -6.42 10.03 -17.71
N PRO A 222 -5.32 10.82 -17.70
CA PRO A 222 -5.46 12.25 -17.57
C PRO A 222 -6.44 12.68 -18.65
N THR A 223 -7.58 13.24 -18.23
CA THR A 223 -8.42 13.97 -19.18
C THR A 223 -7.46 15.00 -19.78
N PRO A 224 -7.21 14.99 -21.10
CA PRO A 224 -6.22 15.87 -21.69
C PRO A 224 -6.55 17.28 -21.23
N THR A 225 -5.64 17.87 -20.46
CA THR A 225 -5.70 19.30 -20.16
C THR A 225 -5.88 19.98 -21.51
N PRO A 226 -6.95 20.76 -21.73
CA PRO A 226 -7.13 21.44 -23.01
C PRO A 226 -5.84 22.21 -23.28
N THR A 227 -5.18 21.88 -24.39
CA THR A 227 -4.02 22.63 -24.85
C THR A 227 -4.45 24.10 -24.86
N PRO A 228 -3.80 25.00 -24.10
CA PRO A 228 -4.14 26.40 -24.17
C PRO A 228 -3.99 26.81 -25.62
N THR A 229 -5.12 27.13 -26.26
CA THR A 229 -5.10 27.76 -27.58
C THR A 229 -4.30 29.03 -27.40
N SER A 230 -3.19 29.15 -28.11
CA SER A 230 -2.35 30.35 -28.08
C SER A 230 -3.25 31.56 -28.31
N THR A 231 -3.46 32.35 -27.26
CA THR A 231 -4.11 33.64 -27.42
C THR A 231 -3.17 34.47 -28.28
N ALA A 232 -3.69 35.01 -29.39
CA ALA A 232 -2.89 35.81 -30.31
C ALA A 232 -2.19 36.93 -29.52
N THR A 233 -0.88 37.02 -29.68
CA THR A 233 -0.07 38.14 -29.21
C THR A 233 -0.72 39.44 -29.66
N PRO A 234 -1.06 40.39 -28.75
CA PRO A 234 -1.55 41.69 -29.18
C PRO A 234 -0.46 42.36 -30.00
N THR A 235 -0.81 42.74 -31.23
CA THR A 235 0.04 43.55 -32.12
C THR A 235 0.47 44.82 -31.39
N PRO A 236 1.77 45.19 -31.41
CA PRO A 236 2.22 46.44 -30.80
C PRO A 236 1.49 47.61 -31.45
N THR A 237 0.81 48.40 -30.63
CA THR A 237 0.20 49.67 -31.05
C THR A 237 1.30 50.73 -31.11
N ASP A 238 1.47 51.35 -32.27
CA ASP A 238 2.44 52.42 -32.50
C ASP A 238 2.24 53.60 -31.53
N PRO A 239 3.32 54.25 -31.08
CA PRO A 239 3.22 55.44 -30.23
C PRO A 239 2.57 56.61 -30.98
N PRO A 240 1.78 57.45 -30.30
CA PRO A 240 1.11 58.57 -30.95
C PRO A 240 2.12 59.62 -31.41
N VAL A 241 2.01 59.99 -32.69
CA VAL A 241 2.73 61.09 -33.32
C VAL A 241 2.18 62.41 -32.77
N TYR A 242 3.05 63.17 -32.10
CA TYR A 242 2.78 64.53 -31.66
C TYR A 242 2.76 65.46 -32.88
N THR A 243 1.64 66.15 -33.11
CA THR A 243 1.56 67.27 -34.06
C THR A 243 1.27 68.55 -33.28
N ASP A 244 2.16 69.53 -33.47
CA ASP A 244 2.07 70.85 -32.86
C ASP A 244 0.81 71.62 -33.27
N PRO A 245 0.19 72.37 -32.36
CA PRO A 245 -0.70 73.46 -32.73
C PRO A 245 0.04 74.83 -32.73
N VAL A 246 -0.08 75.51 -33.87
CA VAL A 246 0.27 76.93 -34.15
C VAL A 246 -0.96 77.83 -33.84
N PRO A 247 -0.80 79.14 -33.50
CA PRO A 247 -1.64 79.85 -32.54
C PRO A 247 -2.76 80.71 -33.16
N SER A 248 -3.72 81.16 -32.33
CA SER A 248 -4.55 82.35 -32.61
C SER A 248 -4.99 83.05 -31.31
N SER A 249 -4.88 84.38 -31.33
CA SER A 249 -5.22 85.42 -30.33
C SER A 249 -6.71 85.40 -29.92
N THR A 250 -7.21 85.89 -28.77
CA THR A 250 -7.10 87.19 -28.04
C THR A 250 -8.04 87.09 -26.78
N PRO A 251 -8.39 88.15 -26.01
CA PRO A 251 -7.65 89.02 -25.07
C PRO A 251 -7.93 88.75 -23.56
N SER A 252 -7.15 89.45 -22.74
CA SER A 252 -7.19 89.66 -21.28
C SER A 252 -8.56 90.00 -20.66
N PRO A 253 -8.74 89.65 -19.37
CA PRO A 253 -9.18 90.66 -18.40
C PRO A 253 -8.25 90.84 -17.18
N THR A 254 -8.22 92.11 -16.76
CA THR A 254 -7.80 92.85 -15.56
C THR A 254 -7.79 92.12 -14.19
N PRO A 255 -6.95 92.57 -13.20
CA PRO A 255 -6.53 91.78 -12.04
C PRO A 255 -7.41 91.97 -10.78
N ALA A 256 -7.34 91.00 -9.87
CA ALA A 256 -7.86 91.05 -8.49
C ALA A 256 -6.80 90.44 -7.53
N PRO A 257 -6.80 90.76 -6.23
CA PRO A 257 -5.64 91.31 -5.53
C PRO A 257 -4.70 90.27 -4.91
N SER A 258 -3.48 90.75 -4.66
CA SER A 258 -2.40 90.09 -3.92
C SER A 258 -2.85 89.58 -2.55
N GLU A 259 -2.71 88.28 -2.31
CA GLU A 259 -2.68 87.72 -0.94
C GLU A 259 -1.24 87.68 -0.43
N THR A 260 -1.10 88.19 0.79
CA THR A 260 0.09 88.32 1.64
C THR A 260 0.83 86.98 1.84
N PRO A 261 2.18 86.97 1.96
CA PRO A 261 2.95 85.73 2.08
C PRO A 261 2.65 84.96 3.36
N VAL A 262 2.34 83.67 3.22
CA VAL A 262 2.28 82.68 4.31
C VAL A 262 3.72 82.36 4.75
N PRO A 263 4.03 82.31 6.06
CA PRO A 263 5.38 82.01 6.53
C PRO A 263 5.81 80.60 6.12
N SER A 264 7.06 80.50 5.66
CA SER A 264 7.77 79.26 5.35
C SER A 264 7.62 78.24 6.48
N GLN A 265 7.06 77.06 6.19
CA GLN A 265 7.12 75.94 7.11
C GLN A 265 8.59 75.54 7.30
N THR A 266 9.02 75.46 8.55
CA THR A 266 10.31 74.88 8.96
C THR A 266 10.41 73.44 8.44
N PRO A 267 11.49 73.03 7.75
CA PRO A 267 11.66 71.65 7.30
C PRO A 267 11.60 70.70 8.52
N ALA A 268 10.72 69.70 8.45
CA ALA A 268 10.75 68.58 9.38
C ALA A 268 12.11 67.86 9.27
N PRO A 269 12.63 67.26 10.36
CA PRO A 269 13.89 66.53 10.30
C PRO A 269 13.76 65.41 9.25
N ILE A 270 14.70 65.35 8.32
CA ILE A 270 14.81 64.25 7.36
C ILE A 270 15.17 63.02 8.18
N GLU A 271 14.22 62.11 8.38
CA GLU A 271 14.49 60.81 8.98
C GLU A 271 15.44 60.03 8.06
N THR A 272 16.62 59.71 8.56
CA THR A 272 17.57 58.83 7.86
C THR A 272 16.90 57.46 7.68
N PRO A 273 16.73 56.94 6.45
CA PRO A 273 16.04 55.66 6.24
C PRO A 273 16.84 54.54 6.91
N VAL A 274 16.19 53.82 7.84
CA VAL A 274 16.75 52.62 8.46
C VAL A 274 16.92 51.57 7.36
N PRO A 275 18.11 50.96 7.20
CA PRO A 275 18.31 49.95 6.17
C PRO A 275 17.46 48.70 6.45
N THR A 276 16.89 48.11 5.40
CA THR A 276 15.99 46.94 5.49
C THR A 276 16.72 45.63 5.19
N VAL A 277 16.38 44.56 5.91
CA VAL A 277 16.91 43.21 5.69
C VAL A 277 16.37 42.63 4.38
N ALA A 278 17.21 41.91 3.63
CA ALA A 278 16.81 41.24 2.40
C ALA A 278 15.90 40.04 2.70
N ALA A 279 14.80 39.91 1.94
CA ALA A 279 13.87 38.80 2.07
C ALA A 279 14.58 37.45 1.88
N PRO A 280 14.20 36.41 2.66
CA PRO A 280 14.67 35.06 2.41
C PRO A 280 14.33 34.57 1.00
N SER A 281 15.13 33.63 0.51
CA SER A 281 14.90 32.88 -0.72
C SER A 281 14.98 31.39 -0.43
N ALA A 282 14.13 30.60 -1.09
CA ALA A 282 14.11 29.14 -0.97
C ALA A 282 14.77 28.48 -2.18
N ASN A 283 15.50 27.38 -1.94
CA ASN A 283 16.10 26.54 -2.97
C ASN A 283 15.82 25.04 -2.68
N PRO A 284 15.07 24.33 -3.53
CA PRO A 284 14.41 24.84 -4.75
C PRO A 284 13.32 25.86 -4.45
N SER A 285 13.05 26.75 -5.42
CA SER A 285 11.88 27.65 -5.38
C SER A 285 10.58 26.84 -5.39
N GLY A 286 9.46 27.48 -5.02
CA GLY A 286 8.15 26.84 -5.02
C GLY A 286 7.78 26.25 -6.37
N GLY A 287 6.98 25.19 -6.34
CA GLY A 287 6.57 24.44 -7.53
C GLY A 287 6.41 22.94 -7.27
N ILE A 288 6.51 22.18 -8.35
CA ILE A 288 6.46 20.72 -8.31
C ILE A 288 7.85 20.20 -7.93
N VAL A 289 7.94 19.45 -6.84
CA VAL A 289 9.19 18.85 -6.35
C VAL A 289 9.02 17.35 -6.12
N LEU A 290 10.12 16.60 -6.17
CA LEU A 290 10.08 15.18 -5.86
C LEU A 290 9.78 14.95 -4.37
N TYR A 291 9.16 13.83 -4.05
CA TYR A 291 9.02 13.38 -2.66
C TYR A 291 10.39 13.36 -1.95
N GLU A 292 10.43 13.82 -0.68
CA GLU A 292 11.65 14.00 0.13
C GLU A 292 12.62 15.08 -0.38
N THR A 293 12.16 16.00 -1.25
CA THR A 293 12.99 17.14 -1.65
C THR A 293 13.32 18.02 -0.43
N LYS A 294 14.60 18.32 -0.26
CA LYS A 294 15.12 19.21 0.78
C LYS A 294 15.12 20.65 0.31
N VAL A 295 14.47 21.52 1.07
CA VAL A 295 14.44 22.97 0.83
C VAL A 295 15.44 23.66 1.75
N SER A 296 16.26 24.52 1.17
CA SER A 296 17.19 25.37 1.89
C SER A 296 16.73 26.83 1.82
N LEU A 297 16.83 27.57 2.93
CA LEU A 297 16.51 28.99 3.01
C LEU A 297 17.80 29.81 3.13
N SER A 298 17.85 30.98 2.48
CA SER A 298 18.99 31.89 2.58
C SER A 298 18.56 33.35 2.47
N SER A 299 19.34 34.28 3.04
CA SER A 299 19.17 35.72 2.89
C SER A 299 20.51 36.35 2.51
N SER A 300 20.49 37.39 1.67
CA SER A 300 21.70 38.12 1.28
C SER A 300 22.19 39.11 2.34
N THR A 301 21.43 39.31 3.42
CA THR A 301 21.88 40.12 4.57
C THR A 301 22.71 39.25 5.50
N GLU A 302 24.03 39.42 5.44
CA GLU A 302 24.97 38.69 6.30
C GLU A 302 24.64 38.87 7.79
N GLY A 303 24.57 37.76 8.52
CA GLY A 303 24.26 37.74 9.95
C GLY A 303 22.78 37.95 10.30
N ALA A 304 21.85 37.94 9.33
CA ALA A 304 20.42 37.92 9.61
C ALA A 304 19.93 36.53 10.06
N THR A 305 19.02 36.49 11.01
CA THR A 305 18.36 35.26 11.47
C THR A 305 17.07 35.06 10.68
N ILE A 306 16.88 33.87 10.10
CA ILE A 306 15.69 33.51 9.33
C ILE A 306 14.68 32.79 10.24
N TYR A 307 13.45 33.30 10.27
CA TYR A 307 12.31 32.69 10.95
C TYR A 307 11.30 32.20 9.91
N TYR A 308 10.74 31.00 10.09
CA TYR A 308 9.87 30.39 9.10
C TYR A 308 8.69 29.63 9.70
N THR A 309 7.70 29.38 8.85
CA THR A 309 6.50 28.58 9.11
C THR A 309 6.27 27.65 7.92
N MET A 310 5.69 26.47 8.18
CA MET A 310 5.37 25.47 7.14
C MET A 310 3.85 25.24 6.95
N ASP A 311 3.04 25.87 7.79
CA ASP A 311 1.57 25.82 7.78
C ASP A 311 0.94 26.96 6.97
N GLY A 312 1.76 27.82 6.35
CA GLY A 312 1.32 29.01 5.61
C GLY A 312 0.96 30.22 6.47
N SER A 313 1.12 30.16 7.80
CA SER A 313 0.95 31.32 8.69
C SER A 313 2.07 32.34 8.50
N THR A 314 1.84 33.62 8.82
CA THR A 314 2.88 34.66 8.69
C THR A 314 3.93 34.47 9.79
N PRO A 315 5.22 34.29 9.45
CA PRO A 315 6.28 34.08 10.44
C PRO A 315 6.55 35.35 11.24
N THR A 316 6.97 35.17 12.50
CA THR A 316 7.40 36.24 13.42
C THR A 316 8.69 35.82 14.12
N VAL A 317 9.28 36.68 14.94
CA VAL A 317 10.47 36.35 15.76
C VAL A 317 10.23 35.21 16.78
N ASN A 318 8.98 34.80 17.00
CA ASN A 318 8.62 33.64 17.83
C ASN A 318 8.45 32.34 17.02
N SER A 319 8.54 32.41 15.69
CA SER A 319 8.45 31.24 14.81
C SER A 319 9.75 30.43 14.83
N SER A 320 9.74 29.28 14.15
CA SER A 320 10.91 28.40 14.08
C SER A 320 12.09 29.09 13.40
N VAL A 321 13.29 28.98 13.99
CA VAL A 321 14.54 29.52 13.43
C VAL A 321 15.11 28.53 12.42
N TYR A 322 15.49 29.03 11.25
CA TYR A 322 16.24 28.24 10.26
C TYR A 322 17.75 28.35 10.55
N GLY A 323 18.32 27.25 11.03
CA GLY A 323 19.75 27.12 11.36
C GLY A 323 20.49 26.11 10.47
N PRO A 324 21.82 25.96 10.65
CA PRO A 324 22.65 25.08 9.82
C PRO A 324 22.23 23.60 9.85
N ASP A 325 21.63 23.14 10.95
CA ASP A 325 21.14 21.77 11.11
C ASP A 325 19.64 21.61 10.77
N THR A 326 18.98 22.68 10.31
CA THR A 326 17.55 22.63 9.98
C THR A 326 17.35 21.96 8.62
N ILE A 327 16.59 20.87 8.62
CA ILE A 327 16.21 20.16 7.40
C ILE A 327 14.71 20.41 7.16
N ILE A 328 14.39 20.98 6.00
CA ILE A 328 13.01 21.18 5.54
C ILE A 328 12.75 20.17 4.43
N GLU A 329 11.93 19.15 4.70
CA GLU A 329 11.59 18.12 3.72
C GLU A 329 10.15 18.26 3.22
N ILE A 330 9.99 18.17 1.90
CA ILE A 330 8.68 18.21 1.24
C ILE A 330 8.21 16.78 1.01
N ILE A 331 7.46 16.26 1.98
CA ILE A 331 6.81 14.93 1.92
C ILE A 331 5.33 15.01 1.51
N GLU A 332 4.73 16.20 1.62
CA GLU A 332 3.36 16.50 1.21
C GLU A 332 3.28 17.95 0.70
N ALA A 333 2.16 18.30 0.04
CA ALA A 333 1.95 19.65 -0.44
C ALA A 333 1.85 20.64 0.73
N LYS A 334 2.70 21.66 0.76
CA LYS A 334 2.75 22.65 1.85
C LYS A 334 3.25 24.01 1.38
N THR A 335 3.02 25.03 2.20
CA THR A 335 3.47 26.40 1.93
C THR A 335 4.47 26.84 2.99
N ILE A 336 5.67 27.21 2.56
CA ILE A 336 6.72 27.73 3.42
C ILE A 336 6.67 29.26 3.36
N LYS A 337 6.59 29.90 4.52
CA LYS A 337 6.78 31.36 4.63
C LYS A 337 7.97 31.67 5.52
N ALA A 338 8.74 32.70 5.17
CA ALA A 338 9.92 33.08 5.95
C ALA A 338 10.14 34.60 5.99
N ILE A 339 10.71 35.09 7.09
CA ILE A 339 11.25 36.44 7.24
C ILE A 339 12.69 36.36 7.74
N ALA A 340 13.50 37.37 7.42
CA ALA A 340 14.83 37.57 7.96
C ALA A 340 14.86 38.82 8.85
N VAL A 341 15.49 38.70 10.01
CA VAL A 341 15.56 39.77 11.03
C VAL A 341 17.02 39.98 11.43
N LYS A 342 17.41 41.24 11.60
CA LYS A 342 18.74 41.63 12.08
C LYS A 342 18.64 42.89 12.94
N GLU A 343 19.31 42.87 14.09
CA GLU A 343 19.31 44.00 15.01
C GLU A 343 19.81 45.30 14.33
N GLY A 344 19.10 46.40 14.56
CA GLY A 344 19.41 47.70 13.97
C GLY A 344 18.96 47.89 12.52
N MET A 345 18.25 46.92 11.94
CA MET A 345 17.66 46.98 10.59
C MET A 345 16.14 46.77 10.65
N ALA A 346 15.41 47.27 9.65
CA ALA A 346 14.00 46.94 9.48
C ALA A 346 13.85 45.50 8.97
N ASP A 347 12.83 44.78 9.44
CA ASP A 347 12.53 43.38 9.07
C ASP A 347 12.33 43.22 7.56
N SER A 348 12.65 42.03 7.05
CA SER A 348 12.44 41.74 5.63
C SER A 348 10.97 41.62 5.24
N ALA A 349 10.68 41.72 3.94
CA ALA A 349 9.41 41.24 3.40
C ALA A 349 9.24 39.73 3.64
N VAL A 350 7.99 39.26 3.70
CA VAL A 350 7.65 37.84 3.87
C VAL A 350 7.85 37.11 2.55
N MET A 351 8.75 36.14 2.53
CA MET A 351 8.85 35.13 1.46
C MET A 351 7.69 34.14 1.59
N SER A 352 7.10 33.70 0.48
CA SER A 352 6.03 32.69 0.47
C SER A 352 6.18 31.77 -0.73
N GLU A 353 6.43 30.48 -0.47
CA GLU A 353 6.66 29.46 -1.50
C GLU A 353 5.72 28.27 -1.29
N SER A 354 5.01 27.86 -2.34
CA SER A 354 4.10 26.72 -2.29
C SER A 354 4.68 25.53 -3.04
N TYR A 355 4.62 24.35 -2.43
CA TYR A 355 5.15 23.11 -2.98
C TYR A 355 4.05 22.09 -3.22
N THR A 356 4.17 21.36 -4.32
CA THR A 356 3.37 20.18 -4.63
C THR A 356 4.32 19.00 -4.83
N VAL A 357 3.91 17.82 -4.37
CA VAL A 357 4.77 16.63 -4.38
C VAL A 357 4.49 15.79 -5.61
N TYR A 358 5.55 15.46 -6.33
CA TYR A 358 5.56 14.50 -7.40
C TYR A 358 6.27 13.22 -6.95
N LEU A 359 5.55 12.11 -7.00
CA LEU A 359 6.10 10.78 -6.77
C LEU A 359 6.51 10.20 -8.12
N VAL A 360 7.80 9.89 -8.28
CA VAL A 360 8.24 9.00 -9.36
C VAL A 360 7.88 7.57 -8.99
N VAL A 361 6.72 7.11 -9.45
CA VAL A 361 6.40 5.67 -9.46
C VAL A 361 7.17 5.04 -10.61
N THR A 362 8.23 4.28 -10.29
CA THR A 362 8.79 3.38 -11.30
C THR A 362 7.74 2.31 -11.58
N PRO A 363 7.37 2.07 -12.85
CA PRO A 363 6.45 0.97 -13.16
C PRO A 363 7.05 -0.33 -12.61
N PRO A 364 6.23 -1.21 -12.02
CA PRO A 364 6.72 -2.49 -11.53
C PRO A 364 7.41 -3.22 -12.69
N SER A 365 8.65 -3.66 -12.46
CA SER A 365 9.34 -4.54 -13.40
C SER A 365 8.40 -5.72 -13.70
N PRO A 366 8.17 -6.10 -14.96
CA PRO A 366 7.30 -7.23 -15.27
C PRO A 366 7.79 -8.47 -14.52
N LEU A 367 6.89 -9.14 -13.80
CA LEU A 367 7.19 -10.39 -13.10
C LEU A 367 7.79 -11.40 -14.09
N PRO A 368 8.77 -12.22 -13.66
CA PRO A 368 9.33 -13.25 -14.53
C PRO A 368 8.21 -14.20 -14.97
N VAL A 369 8.00 -14.31 -16.28
CA VAL A 369 6.98 -15.19 -16.85
C VAL A 369 7.49 -16.62 -16.74
N VAL A 370 6.88 -17.42 -15.86
CA VAL A 370 7.27 -18.82 -15.65
C VAL A 370 6.58 -19.70 -16.71
N PRO A 371 7.32 -20.52 -17.47
CA PRO A 371 6.72 -21.45 -18.43
C PRO A 371 6.06 -22.64 -17.72
N PRO A 372 5.02 -23.27 -18.30
CA PRO A 372 4.48 -24.51 -17.76
C PRO A 372 5.54 -25.61 -17.78
N THR A 373 5.51 -26.48 -16.79
CA THR A 373 6.35 -27.68 -16.69
C THR A 373 5.49 -28.86 -16.31
N VAL A 374 5.87 -30.06 -16.75
CA VAL A 374 5.15 -31.28 -16.40
C VAL A 374 5.38 -31.59 -14.92
N SER A 375 4.30 -31.80 -14.17
CA SER A 375 4.34 -32.17 -12.75
C SER A 375 4.17 -33.68 -12.54
N ASN A 376 3.43 -34.35 -13.42
CA ASN A 376 3.14 -35.78 -13.31
C ASN A 376 2.80 -36.40 -14.69
N ALA A 377 3.00 -37.71 -14.83
CA ALA A 377 2.53 -38.47 -15.98
C ALA A 377 2.18 -39.92 -15.58
N VAL A 378 0.97 -40.36 -15.93
CA VAL A 378 0.40 -41.65 -15.50
C VAL A 378 -0.14 -42.43 -16.69
N TYR A 379 0.32 -43.67 -16.86
CA TYR A 379 -0.19 -44.59 -17.87
C TYR A 379 -1.34 -45.43 -17.31
N GLU A 380 -2.44 -45.50 -18.05
CA GLU A 380 -3.63 -46.29 -17.73
C GLU A 380 -3.78 -47.48 -18.69
N LEU A 381 -4.40 -48.55 -18.18
CA LEU A 381 -4.67 -49.76 -18.95
C LEU A 381 -5.53 -49.42 -20.18
N GLY A 382 -5.12 -49.91 -21.35
CA GLY A 382 -5.81 -49.61 -22.61
C GLY A 382 -5.10 -48.58 -23.49
N GLY A 383 -3.92 -48.09 -23.10
CA GLY A 383 -3.09 -47.25 -23.95
C GLY A 383 -3.28 -45.75 -23.76
N ILE A 384 -3.71 -45.32 -22.58
CA ILE A 384 -3.96 -43.91 -22.29
C ILE A 384 -2.84 -43.38 -21.40
N LEU A 385 -2.23 -42.26 -21.76
CA LEU A 385 -1.22 -41.58 -20.96
C LEU A 385 -1.74 -40.20 -20.55
N LYS A 386 -1.91 -39.97 -19.25
CA LYS A 386 -2.32 -38.68 -18.69
C LYS A 386 -1.10 -37.87 -18.29
N VAL A 387 -0.98 -36.65 -18.80
CA VAL A 387 0.12 -35.73 -18.53
C VAL A 387 -0.43 -34.50 -17.80
N THR A 388 0.10 -34.22 -16.61
CA THR A 388 -0.31 -33.08 -15.78
C THR A 388 0.78 -32.01 -15.78
N PHE A 389 0.39 -30.76 -15.99
CA PHE A 389 1.26 -29.58 -15.92
C PHE A 389 1.08 -28.85 -14.58
N ASN A 390 2.12 -28.15 -14.12
CA ASN A 390 2.07 -27.33 -12.91
C ASN A 390 1.33 -25.99 -13.10
N LEU A 391 1.07 -25.61 -14.34
CA LEU A 391 0.41 -24.37 -14.75
C LEU A 391 -0.56 -24.68 -15.89
N PRO A 392 -1.63 -23.87 -16.07
CA PRO A 392 -2.54 -24.02 -17.19
C PRO A 392 -1.83 -23.92 -18.53
N VAL A 393 -2.23 -24.76 -19.48
CA VAL A 393 -1.68 -24.80 -20.85
C VAL A 393 -2.73 -24.35 -21.87
N ASP A 394 -2.25 -23.73 -22.93
CA ASP A 394 -3.05 -23.34 -24.08
C ASP A 394 -3.52 -24.57 -24.86
N GLU A 395 -4.83 -24.66 -25.10
CA GLU A 395 -5.51 -25.77 -25.76
C GLU A 395 -4.94 -26.09 -27.14
N ALA A 396 -4.72 -25.08 -27.99
CA ALA A 396 -4.21 -25.31 -29.34
C ALA A 396 -2.80 -25.93 -29.34
N SER A 397 -1.95 -25.50 -28.40
CA SER A 397 -0.61 -26.08 -28.23
C SER A 397 -0.64 -27.45 -27.53
N ALA A 398 -1.57 -27.67 -26.60
CA ALA A 398 -1.69 -28.90 -25.82
C ALA A 398 -2.33 -30.04 -26.62
N GLU A 399 -3.17 -29.74 -27.60
CA GLU A 399 -3.82 -30.75 -28.45
C GLU A 399 -3.04 -31.05 -29.73
N ASN A 400 -1.92 -30.38 -29.96
CA ASN A 400 -1.04 -30.70 -31.07
C ASN A 400 -0.18 -31.94 -30.76
N VAL A 401 -0.51 -33.07 -31.38
CA VAL A 401 0.22 -34.33 -31.21
C VAL A 401 1.71 -34.25 -31.55
N GLU A 402 2.13 -33.31 -32.43
CA GLU A 402 3.54 -33.12 -32.79
C GLU A 402 4.39 -32.55 -31.63
N ASN A 403 3.73 -31.95 -30.64
CA ASN A 403 4.39 -31.43 -29.45
C ASN A 403 4.79 -32.53 -28.46
N TYR A 404 4.42 -33.79 -28.73
CA TYR A 404 4.69 -34.94 -27.88
C TYR A 404 5.46 -36.02 -28.64
N GLN A 405 6.64 -36.39 -28.15
CA GLN A 405 7.39 -37.54 -28.64
C GLN A 405 7.63 -38.55 -27.52
N LEU A 406 7.22 -39.79 -27.74
CA LEU A 406 7.37 -40.88 -26.79
C LEU A 406 8.48 -41.85 -27.20
N PHE A 407 9.24 -42.31 -26.21
CA PHE A 407 10.38 -43.20 -26.37
C PHE A 407 10.26 -44.40 -25.42
N ASN A 408 10.51 -45.61 -25.94
CA ASN A 408 10.64 -46.81 -25.13
C ASN A 408 12.10 -46.95 -24.66
N MET A 409 12.33 -46.99 -23.35
CA MET A 409 13.68 -46.98 -22.78
C MET A 409 14.42 -48.34 -22.87
N PHE A 410 13.73 -49.44 -23.24
CA PHE A 410 14.32 -50.79 -23.31
C PHE A 410 14.73 -51.24 -24.72
N ILE A 411 14.28 -50.55 -25.76
CA ILE A 411 14.78 -50.72 -27.12
C ILE A 411 15.83 -49.61 -27.28
N GLY A 412 17.11 -49.97 -27.37
CA GLY A 412 18.25 -49.03 -27.31
C GLY A 412 18.19 -47.84 -28.29
N PRO A 413 19.24 -46.97 -28.33
CA PRO A 413 19.17 -45.57 -28.82
C PRO A 413 18.95 -45.35 -30.34
N MET A 414 18.17 -46.18 -31.01
CA MET A 414 17.88 -46.17 -32.45
C MET A 414 16.37 -46.28 -32.75
N GLY A 415 15.49 -45.94 -31.79
CA GLY A 415 14.06 -45.80 -32.03
C GLY A 415 13.72 -44.36 -32.41
N THR A 416 13.08 -44.14 -33.57
CA THR A 416 12.41 -42.87 -33.86
C THR A 416 11.34 -42.63 -32.79
N GLY A 417 11.33 -41.45 -32.17
CA GLY A 417 10.23 -41.07 -31.27
C GLY A 417 8.89 -41.17 -31.99
N PHE A 418 7.86 -41.61 -31.28
CA PHE A 418 6.51 -41.73 -31.84
C PHE A 418 5.61 -40.66 -31.25
N ASN A 419 4.75 -40.11 -32.10
CA ASN A 419 3.69 -39.21 -31.66
C ASN A 419 2.49 -40.06 -31.19
N PRO A 420 1.72 -39.57 -30.21
CA PRO A 420 0.46 -40.20 -29.84
C PRO A 420 -0.56 -40.12 -31.01
N SER A 421 -1.56 -41.01 -30.99
CA SER A 421 -2.66 -41.00 -31.95
C SER A 421 -3.54 -39.76 -31.79
N THR A 422 -3.76 -39.33 -30.55
CA THR A 422 -4.48 -38.11 -30.20
C THR A 422 -3.86 -37.45 -28.97
N ALA A 423 -4.05 -36.14 -28.86
CA ALA A 423 -3.81 -35.36 -27.65
C ALA A 423 -5.08 -34.54 -27.37
N THR A 424 -5.60 -34.62 -26.15
CA THR A 424 -6.85 -33.94 -25.78
C THR A 424 -6.68 -33.26 -24.43
N LEU A 425 -6.97 -31.97 -24.36
CA LEU A 425 -6.94 -31.22 -23.11
C LEU A 425 -8.24 -31.49 -22.35
N VAL A 426 -8.16 -32.23 -21.24
CA VAL A 426 -9.35 -32.62 -20.46
C VAL A 426 -9.58 -31.73 -19.24
N SER A 427 -8.56 -30.96 -18.85
CA SER A 427 -8.65 -29.87 -17.89
C SER A 427 -7.55 -28.84 -18.19
N PRO A 428 -7.60 -27.62 -17.62
CA PRO A 428 -6.61 -26.58 -17.90
C PRO A 428 -5.14 -27.02 -17.71
N THR A 429 -4.89 -28.04 -16.90
CA THR A 429 -3.54 -28.56 -16.60
C THR A 429 -3.33 -30.01 -17.02
N GLU A 430 -4.31 -30.69 -17.62
CA GLU A 430 -4.22 -32.13 -17.88
C GLU A 430 -4.52 -32.46 -19.34
N VAL A 431 -3.56 -33.14 -19.97
CA VAL A 431 -3.66 -33.63 -21.35
C VAL A 431 -3.68 -35.15 -21.35
N VAL A 432 -4.62 -35.71 -22.09
CA VAL A 432 -4.74 -37.15 -22.31
C VAL A 432 -4.20 -37.49 -23.69
N LEU A 433 -3.22 -38.38 -23.72
CA LEU A 433 -2.59 -38.89 -24.94
C LEU A 433 -3.04 -40.33 -25.20
N ASP A 434 -3.57 -40.60 -26.39
CA ASP A 434 -3.87 -41.96 -26.85
C ASP A 434 -2.62 -42.57 -27.50
N ILE A 435 -2.09 -43.61 -26.88
CA ILE A 435 -0.97 -44.43 -27.35
C ILE A 435 -1.37 -45.90 -27.47
N SER A 436 -2.66 -46.21 -27.64
CA SER A 436 -3.19 -47.58 -27.74
C SER A 436 -2.68 -48.34 -28.95
N ASN A 437 -2.24 -47.64 -30.00
CA ASN A 437 -1.58 -48.22 -31.16
C ASN A 437 -0.11 -48.61 -30.91
N TRP A 438 0.42 -48.30 -29.73
CA TRP A 438 1.81 -48.57 -29.38
C TRP A 438 1.95 -49.87 -28.58
N TYR A 439 2.79 -50.76 -29.09
CA TYR A 439 3.10 -52.02 -28.41
C TYR A 439 4.11 -51.76 -27.28
N ILE A 440 3.62 -51.80 -26.04
CA ILE A 440 4.46 -51.75 -24.83
C ILE A 440 4.67 -53.20 -24.36
N PRO A 441 5.86 -53.80 -24.58
CA PRO A 441 6.09 -55.17 -24.18
C PRO A 441 6.04 -55.29 -22.64
N PRO A 442 5.35 -56.31 -22.09
CA PRO A 442 5.27 -56.51 -20.65
C PRO A 442 6.59 -57.09 -20.12
N PHE A 443 7.60 -56.23 -19.91
CA PHE A 443 8.85 -56.64 -19.28
C PHE A 443 8.75 -56.44 -17.75
N LEU A 444 8.80 -57.57 -17.02
CA LEU A 444 9.16 -57.68 -15.60
C LEU A 444 8.53 -56.63 -14.64
N GLY A 445 7.28 -56.24 -14.87
CA GLY A 445 6.50 -55.41 -13.96
C GLY A 445 6.88 -53.92 -13.89
N GLN A 446 7.81 -53.44 -14.72
CA GLN A 446 8.22 -52.02 -14.79
C GLN A 446 8.62 -51.69 -16.22
N SER A 447 7.72 -51.12 -17.01
CA SER A 447 8.07 -50.51 -18.30
C SER A 447 8.18 -48.99 -18.10
N PHE A 448 9.22 -48.37 -18.66
CA PHE A 448 9.44 -46.94 -18.58
C PHE A 448 9.21 -46.30 -19.95
N ILE A 449 8.25 -45.38 -20.02
CA ILE A 449 8.05 -44.50 -21.16
C ILE A 449 8.73 -43.19 -20.82
N GLN A 450 9.59 -42.70 -21.71
CA GLN A 450 10.08 -41.34 -21.66
C GLN A 450 9.27 -40.51 -22.64
N ILE A 451 8.71 -39.40 -22.17
CA ILE A 451 8.05 -38.42 -23.03
C ILE A 451 8.97 -37.21 -23.22
N SER A 452 8.91 -36.59 -24.40
CA SER A 452 9.52 -35.31 -24.69
C SER A 452 8.40 -34.39 -25.13
N ILE A 453 8.29 -33.23 -24.47
CA ILE A 453 7.25 -32.24 -24.73
C ILE A 453 7.92 -30.96 -25.20
N THR A 454 7.52 -30.48 -26.37
CA THR A 454 8.06 -29.26 -26.99
C THR A 454 6.93 -28.46 -27.59
N GLY A 455 6.94 -27.14 -27.45
CA GLY A 455 5.95 -26.28 -28.11
C GLY A 455 4.59 -26.16 -27.40
N VAL A 456 4.37 -26.85 -26.28
CA VAL A 456 3.20 -26.61 -25.41
C VAL A 456 3.40 -25.28 -24.68
N LYS A 457 2.40 -24.41 -24.68
CA LYS A 457 2.47 -23.05 -24.16
C LYS A 457 1.59 -22.90 -22.93
N GLY A 458 2.02 -22.04 -22.00
CA GLY A 458 1.14 -21.57 -20.93
C GLY A 458 0.23 -20.45 -21.41
N GLU A 459 -0.73 -20.03 -20.59
CA GLU A 459 -1.58 -18.85 -20.88
C GLU A 459 -0.78 -17.56 -21.14
N SER A 460 0.45 -17.50 -20.63
CA SER A 460 1.39 -16.40 -20.84
C SER A 460 2.16 -16.45 -22.18
N GLY A 461 1.92 -17.49 -22.99
CA GLY A 461 2.56 -17.70 -24.29
C GLY A 461 3.99 -18.27 -24.22
N GLN A 462 4.55 -18.49 -23.03
CA GLN A 462 5.85 -19.13 -22.86
C GLN A 462 5.75 -20.65 -23.06
N GLU A 463 6.72 -21.21 -23.78
CA GLU A 463 6.78 -22.64 -24.10
C GLU A 463 7.41 -23.45 -22.97
N THR A 464 6.95 -24.70 -22.82
CA THR A 464 7.59 -25.69 -21.93
C THR A 464 9.09 -25.79 -22.24
N PRO A 465 9.99 -25.66 -21.26
CA PRO A 465 11.43 -25.70 -21.51
C PRO A 465 11.89 -27.04 -22.09
N PHE A 466 12.74 -26.98 -23.12
CA PHE A 466 13.35 -28.16 -23.75
C PHE A 466 14.11 -28.99 -22.70
N GLY A 467 13.79 -30.29 -22.59
CA GLY A 467 14.43 -31.21 -21.65
C GLY A 467 13.73 -31.39 -20.29
N ASN A 468 12.79 -30.52 -19.90
CA ASN A 468 11.98 -30.71 -18.68
C ASN A 468 10.77 -31.65 -18.88
N GLY A 469 10.51 -32.08 -20.12
CA GLY A 469 9.48 -33.07 -20.44
C GLY A 469 9.92 -34.52 -20.22
N SER A 470 11.22 -34.80 -20.02
CA SER A 470 11.73 -36.17 -19.81
C SER A 470 11.39 -36.68 -18.40
N ILE A 471 10.11 -36.97 -18.19
CA ILE A 471 9.64 -37.67 -17.02
C ILE A 471 9.56 -39.15 -17.36
N SER A 472 10.27 -39.96 -16.57
CA SER A 472 10.12 -41.41 -16.60
C SER A 472 8.75 -41.75 -16.03
N CYS A 473 7.81 -42.13 -16.90
CA CYS A 473 6.49 -42.58 -16.47
C CYS A 473 6.62 -43.99 -15.88
N GLN A 474 6.23 -44.18 -14.63
CA GLN A 474 6.17 -45.50 -14.01
C GLN A 474 4.87 -46.19 -14.45
N ILE A 475 4.97 -47.24 -15.25
CA ILE A 475 3.81 -48.05 -15.66
C ILE A 475 3.40 -48.92 -14.46
N ILE A 476 2.30 -48.57 -13.80
CA ILE A 476 1.67 -49.42 -12.78
C ILE A 476 0.73 -50.39 -13.50
N LEU A 477 1.22 -51.58 -13.84
CA LEU A 477 0.34 -52.67 -14.25
C LEU A 477 -0.44 -53.12 -13.01
N SER A 478 -1.76 -52.92 -12.98
CA SER A 478 -2.60 -53.44 -11.90
C SER A 478 -2.43 -54.97 -11.81
N GLU A 479 -2.22 -55.49 -10.60
CA GLU A 479 -1.90 -56.91 -10.29
C GLU A 479 -2.92 -57.95 -10.81
N THR A 480 -4.03 -57.52 -11.39
CA THR A 480 -5.11 -58.38 -11.90
C THR A 480 -4.78 -59.15 -13.20
N LEU A 481 -3.61 -58.96 -13.81
CA LEU A 481 -3.26 -59.59 -15.10
C LEU A 481 -2.16 -60.66 -15.04
N TYR A 482 -1.74 -61.08 -13.84
CA TYR A 482 -0.76 -62.17 -13.68
C TYR A 482 -1.32 -63.49 -13.13
N ASN A 483 -2.66 -63.66 -13.11
CA ASN A 483 -3.32 -64.93 -12.79
C ASN A 483 -4.14 -65.46 -13.97
#